data_AF-A0A1H4XPJ8-F1
#
_entry.id   AF-A0A1H4XPJ8-F1
#
_cell.length_a   1.000
_cell.length_b   1.000
_cell.length_c   1.000
_cell.angle_alpha   90.00
_cell.angle_beta   90.00
_cell.angle_gamma   90.00
#
_symmetry.space_group_name_H-M   'P 1'
#
loop_
_entity.id
_entity.type
_entity.pdbx_description
1 polymer ?
#
loop_
_entity_poly.entity_id
_entity_poly.type
_entity_poly.pdbx_seq_one_letter_code
_entity_poly.pdbx_strand_id
1 'polypeptide(L)'
;MSPRAGNTGPHTLAFVESPVQLLNVLEWAHAREHALGAGLTLVVLSPIDPMTRGQLRRMAELAREDGHEVRWEEARGGATAPFHTIGGLTGLLRRADRVVLGDPFSRYVQLLLTITKARDVVVVDDGTATMEFVTQLARGERLVRWHRKGGRPGPRDLVFAPVSAAARKRLTPSERRHVEIFSSMPMDTTPEGVTVTANTFAWTRDRFGPPRITKGADMVGTSLVETGVVDGDRYLEAVRSLAKAHGATRYFAHRRESAEKLHRLAVETGLEIVRPDLPLELIARRGPIGRTILSFPSTVVHTLPLALSGTDVRVAVCDIDPAWLTENASPRAQGFLSGVTGTARDVHRLSAVSAV
;
A
#
# COMPACT_ATOMS: atom_id res chain seq x y z
N MET A 1 -40.43 0.77 -20.86
CA MET A 1 -39.10 1.41 -20.92
C MET A 1 -38.07 0.31 -21.09
N SER A 2 -37.31 0.35 -22.18
CA SER A 2 -36.42 -0.71 -22.66
C SER A 2 -35.33 -1.12 -21.66
N PRO A 3 -34.83 -2.38 -21.73
CA PRO A 3 -33.66 -2.80 -20.97
C PRO A 3 -32.47 -1.95 -21.40
N ARG A 4 -31.74 -1.38 -20.44
CA ARG A 4 -30.46 -0.70 -20.69
C ARG A 4 -29.57 -1.66 -21.48
N ALA A 5 -29.14 -1.21 -22.66
CA ALA A 5 -28.16 -1.89 -23.48
C ALA A 5 -26.96 -2.29 -22.61
N GLY A 6 -26.53 -3.56 -22.72
CA GLY A 6 -25.38 -4.07 -21.99
C GLY A 6 -24.17 -3.19 -22.26
N ASN A 7 -23.50 -2.75 -21.21
CA ASN A 7 -22.37 -1.86 -21.31
C ASN A 7 -21.23 -2.58 -22.06
N THR A 8 -20.99 -2.22 -23.32
CA THR A 8 -19.99 -2.86 -24.19
C THR A 8 -18.64 -2.20 -23.98
N GLY A 9 -17.82 -2.78 -23.11
CA GLY A 9 -16.42 -2.39 -22.91
C GLY A 9 -15.63 -3.49 -22.20
N PRO A 10 -14.31 -3.31 -22.00
CA PRO A 10 -13.48 -4.34 -21.38
C PRO A 10 -13.90 -4.59 -19.94
N HIS A 11 -14.12 -5.86 -19.58
CA HIS A 11 -14.48 -6.24 -18.21
C HIS A 11 -13.21 -6.25 -17.34
N THR A 12 -13.12 -5.32 -16.38
CA THR A 12 -11.95 -5.21 -15.49
C THR A 12 -12.23 -5.89 -14.15
N LEU A 13 -11.31 -6.76 -13.73
CA LEU A 13 -11.37 -7.43 -12.43
C LEU A 13 -10.17 -7.02 -11.57
N ALA A 14 -10.42 -6.42 -10.40
CA ALA A 14 -9.38 -5.98 -9.48
C ALA A 14 -9.34 -6.84 -8.22
N PHE A 15 -8.14 -7.27 -7.81
CA PHE A 15 -7.93 -8.07 -6.60
C PHE A 15 -7.18 -7.28 -5.55
N VAL A 16 -7.79 -7.15 -4.37
CA VAL A 16 -7.22 -6.38 -3.25
C VAL A 16 -7.28 -7.18 -1.95
N GLU A 17 -6.20 -7.10 -1.19
CA GLU A 17 -5.96 -7.81 0.08
C GLU A 17 -5.68 -6.82 1.23
N SER A 18 -5.51 -5.53 0.91
CA SER A 18 -5.23 -4.48 1.89
C SER A 18 -6.00 -3.18 1.57
N PRO A 19 -6.26 -2.31 2.57
CA PRO A 19 -6.92 -1.02 2.37
C PRO A 19 -6.18 -0.10 1.40
N VAL A 20 -4.83 -0.12 1.43
CA VAL A 20 -3.99 0.68 0.53
C VAL A 20 -4.09 0.17 -0.91
N GLN A 21 -4.14 -1.14 -1.13
CA GLN A 21 -4.37 -1.69 -2.46
C GLN A 21 -5.74 -1.25 -3.00
N LEU A 22 -6.79 -1.28 -2.16
CA LEU A 22 -8.11 -0.78 -2.57
C LEU A 22 -8.07 0.69 -2.93
N LEU A 23 -7.42 1.53 -2.11
CA LEU A 23 -7.20 2.95 -2.41
C LEU A 23 -6.55 3.13 -3.80
N ASN A 24 -5.45 2.43 -4.07
CA ASN A 24 -4.74 2.56 -5.33
C ASN A 24 -5.53 2.03 -6.54
N VAL A 25 -6.45 1.05 -6.34
CA VAL A 25 -7.39 0.67 -7.40
C VAL A 25 -8.40 1.78 -7.68
N LEU A 26 -8.93 2.46 -6.66
CA LEU A 26 -9.85 3.59 -6.86
C LEU A 26 -9.15 4.75 -7.58
N GLU A 27 -7.92 5.06 -7.19
CA GLU A 27 -7.09 6.05 -7.88
C GLU A 27 -6.84 5.67 -9.35
N TRP A 28 -6.51 4.40 -9.62
CA TRP A 28 -6.32 3.91 -10.98
C TRP A 28 -7.63 3.96 -11.78
N ALA A 29 -8.75 3.57 -11.18
CA ALA A 29 -10.06 3.57 -11.82
C ALA A 29 -10.47 4.97 -12.23
N HIS A 30 -10.30 5.94 -11.34
CA HIS A 30 -10.56 7.36 -11.60
C HIS A 30 -9.65 7.92 -12.71
N ALA A 31 -8.34 7.62 -12.68
CA ALA A 31 -7.42 8.00 -13.74
C ALA A 31 -7.76 7.36 -15.11
N ARG A 32 -8.60 6.31 -15.11
CA ARG A 32 -9.00 5.53 -16.28
C ARG A 32 -10.50 5.57 -16.54
N GLU A 33 -11.24 6.52 -15.98
CA GLU A 33 -12.71 6.52 -15.97
C GLU A 33 -13.30 6.30 -17.39
N HIS A 34 -12.76 7.01 -18.38
CA HIS A 34 -13.16 6.90 -19.80
C HIS A 34 -12.82 5.55 -20.45
N ALA A 35 -11.88 4.79 -19.89
CA ALA A 35 -11.37 3.52 -20.41
C ALA A 35 -11.93 2.28 -19.69
N LEU A 36 -12.72 2.44 -18.62
CA LEU A 36 -13.27 1.31 -17.85
C LEU A 36 -14.43 0.60 -18.55
N GLY A 37 -15.03 1.20 -19.58
CA GLY A 37 -15.99 0.53 -20.46
C GLY A 37 -17.12 -0.18 -19.70
N ALA A 38 -17.14 -1.52 -19.71
CA ALA A 38 -18.17 -2.35 -19.09
C ALA A 38 -18.21 -2.29 -17.55
N GLY A 39 -17.21 -1.65 -16.92
CA GLY A 39 -17.16 -1.41 -15.48
C GLY A 39 -16.01 -2.15 -14.79
N LEU A 40 -15.88 -1.87 -13.49
CA LEU A 40 -14.89 -2.43 -12.60
C LEU A 40 -15.58 -3.29 -11.53
N THR A 41 -15.17 -4.56 -11.43
CA THR A 41 -15.50 -5.42 -10.29
C THR A 41 -14.29 -5.53 -9.36
N LEU A 42 -14.45 -5.03 -8.14
CA LEU A 42 -13.48 -5.11 -7.04
C LEU A 42 -13.71 -6.39 -6.23
N VAL A 43 -12.73 -7.28 -6.23
CA VAL A 43 -12.71 -8.49 -5.41
C VAL A 43 -11.82 -8.29 -4.19
N VAL A 44 -12.46 -8.17 -3.04
CA VAL A 44 -11.78 -8.08 -1.75
C VAL A 44 -11.48 -9.48 -1.24
N LEU A 45 -10.20 -9.84 -1.22
CA LEU A 45 -9.68 -11.10 -0.72
C LEU A 45 -9.36 -10.95 0.76
N SER A 46 -10.36 -11.21 1.61
CA SER A 46 -10.31 -10.83 3.02
C SER A 46 -9.07 -11.40 3.76
N PRO A 47 -8.34 -10.57 4.53
CA PRO A 47 -7.33 -11.05 5.46
C PRO A 47 -7.99 -11.65 6.73
N ILE A 48 -7.17 -12.26 7.59
CA ILE A 48 -7.63 -12.81 8.89
C ILE A 48 -7.65 -11.70 9.96
N ASP A 49 -6.70 -10.77 9.90
CA ASP A 49 -6.54 -9.68 10.87
C ASP A 49 -7.81 -8.80 10.98
N PRO A 50 -8.46 -8.73 12.17
CA PRO A 50 -9.71 -7.99 12.34
C PRO A 50 -9.62 -6.50 12.01
N MET A 51 -8.50 -5.84 12.35
CA MET A 51 -8.31 -4.41 12.09
C MET A 51 -8.27 -4.14 10.59
N THR A 52 -7.45 -4.89 9.84
CA THR A 52 -7.36 -4.76 8.38
C THR A 52 -8.69 -5.09 7.71
N ARG A 53 -9.46 -6.07 8.22
CA ARG A 53 -10.82 -6.37 7.73
C ARG A 53 -11.77 -5.20 7.93
N GLY A 54 -11.74 -4.54 9.10
CA GLY A 54 -12.55 -3.36 9.40
C GLY A 54 -12.25 -2.20 8.45
N GLN A 55 -10.98 -1.88 8.25
CA GLN A 55 -10.54 -0.85 7.30
C GLN A 55 -10.96 -1.21 5.85
N LEU A 56 -10.83 -2.47 5.45
CA LEU A 56 -11.26 -2.94 4.13
C LEU A 56 -12.77 -2.82 3.92
N ARG A 57 -13.59 -3.07 4.95
CA ARG A 57 -15.04 -2.89 4.85
C ARG A 57 -15.40 -1.43 4.56
N ARG A 58 -14.75 -0.49 5.25
CA ARG A 58 -14.97 0.93 4.99
C ARG A 58 -14.44 1.39 3.64
N MET A 59 -13.31 0.86 3.21
CA MET A 59 -12.82 1.09 1.84
C MET A 59 -13.79 0.50 0.78
N ALA A 60 -14.39 -0.66 1.05
CA ALA A 60 -15.39 -1.28 0.19
C ALA A 60 -16.71 -0.49 0.17
N GLU A 61 -17.10 0.16 1.27
CA GLU A 61 -18.24 1.08 1.29
C GLU A 61 -17.97 2.28 0.38
N LEU A 62 -16.80 2.91 0.49
CA LEU A 62 -16.40 4.03 -0.39
C LEU A 62 -16.40 3.63 -1.87
N ALA A 63 -15.90 2.44 -2.20
CA ALA A 63 -15.93 1.94 -3.57
C ALA A 63 -17.36 1.75 -4.11
N ARG A 64 -18.30 1.31 -3.26
CA ARG A 64 -19.72 1.18 -3.65
C ARG A 64 -20.39 2.52 -3.83
N GLU A 65 -20.08 3.49 -2.98
CA GLU A 65 -20.55 4.87 -3.13
C GLU A 65 -20.09 5.50 -4.45
N ASP A 66 -18.90 5.10 -4.93
CA ASP A 66 -18.34 5.51 -6.23
C ASP A 66 -18.90 4.71 -7.42
N GLY A 67 -19.90 3.85 -7.17
CA GLY A 67 -20.61 3.08 -8.20
C GLY A 67 -19.91 1.81 -8.65
N HIS A 68 -18.84 1.36 -7.97
CA HIS A 68 -18.15 0.12 -8.33
C HIS A 68 -18.84 -1.11 -7.74
N GLU A 69 -18.80 -2.23 -8.49
CA GLU A 69 -19.22 -3.52 -7.96
C GLU A 69 -18.16 -4.04 -7.00
N VAL A 70 -18.55 -4.37 -5.76
CA VAL A 70 -17.63 -4.90 -4.75
C VAL A 70 -18.07 -6.28 -4.27
N ARG A 71 -17.22 -7.27 -4.54
CA ARG A 71 -17.39 -8.66 -4.15
C ARG A 71 -16.41 -9.02 -3.03
N TRP A 72 -16.95 -9.48 -1.90
CA TRP A 72 -16.16 -9.89 -0.75
C TRP A 72 -15.94 -11.41 -0.74
N GLU A 73 -14.69 -11.85 -0.65
CA GLU A 73 -14.32 -13.26 -0.69
C GLU A 73 -13.56 -13.68 0.58
N GLU A 74 -14.08 -14.73 1.23
CA GLU A 74 -13.48 -15.33 2.43
C GLU A 74 -12.32 -16.27 2.08
N ALA A 75 -11.36 -15.78 1.27
CA ALA A 75 -10.27 -16.58 0.71
C ALA A 75 -9.38 -17.29 1.75
N ARG A 76 -9.46 -16.88 3.03
CA ARG A 76 -8.65 -17.38 4.16
C ARG A 76 -9.47 -17.96 5.32
N GLY A 77 -10.78 -18.16 5.13
CA GLY A 77 -11.72 -18.59 6.19
C GLY A 77 -11.71 -20.08 6.53
N GLY A 78 -10.76 -20.88 6.03
CA GLY A 78 -10.68 -22.32 6.28
C GLY A 78 -9.90 -23.08 5.21
N ALA A 79 -9.73 -24.40 5.39
CA ALA A 79 -8.93 -25.24 4.49
C ALA A 79 -9.52 -25.37 3.07
N THR A 80 -10.84 -25.28 2.93
CA THR A 80 -11.57 -25.38 1.66
C THR A 80 -11.88 -24.02 1.03
N ALA A 81 -11.77 -22.94 1.80
CA ALA A 81 -12.14 -21.59 1.39
C ALA A 81 -11.37 -21.08 0.14
N PRO A 82 -10.06 -21.36 -0.02
CA PRO A 82 -9.34 -21.04 -1.24
C PRO A 82 -9.96 -21.65 -2.50
N PHE A 83 -10.38 -22.93 -2.45
CA PHE A 83 -10.93 -23.65 -3.59
C PHE A 83 -12.32 -23.13 -3.98
N HIS A 84 -13.17 -22.87 -2.99
CA HIS A 84 -14.50 -22.29 -3.24
C HIS A 84 -14.40 -20.92 -3.89
N THR A 85 -13.52 -20.06 -3.35
CA THR A 85 -13.27 -18.72 -3.89
C THR A 85 -12.72 -18.78 -5.32
N ILE A 86 -11.75 -19.67 -5.60
CA ILE A 86 -11.22 -19.87 -6.97
C ILE A 86 -12.33 -20.34 -7.91
N GLY A 87 -13.13 -21.31 -7.50
CA GLY A 87 -14.25 -21.83 -8.30
C GLY A 87 -15.24 -20.72 -8.65
N GLY A 88 -15.64 -19.92 -7.66
CA GLY A 88 -16.54 -18.78 -7.86
C GLY A 88 -15.99 -17.68 -8.76
N LEU A 89 -14.68 -17.46 -8.75
CA LEU A 89 -14.02 -16.43 -9.56
C LEU A 89 -13.60 -16.90 -10.96
N THR A 90 -13.54 -18.21 -11.21
CA THR A 90 -13.01 -18.77 -12.47
C THR A 90 -13.76 -18.26 -13.70
N GLY A 91 -15.08 -18.14 -13.62
CA GLY A 91 -15.91 -17.61 -14.72
C GLY A 91 -15.58 -16.15 -15.04
N LEU A 92 -15.46 -15.31 -14.00
CA LEU A 92 -15.12 -13.88 -14.13
C LEU A 92 -13.69 -13.71 -14.67
N LEU A 93 -12.72 -14.43 -14.11
CA LEU A 93 -11.32 -14.40 -14.54
C LEU A 93 -11.12 -14.77 -16.01
N ARG A 94 -11.90 -15.73 -16.52
CA ARG A 94 -11.80 -16.15 -17.93
C ARG A 94 -12.40 -15.15 -18.90
N ARG A 95 -13.33 -14.31 -18.44
CA ARG A 95 -14.00 -13.26 -19.22
C ARG A 95 -13.35 -11.89 -19.06
N ALA A 96 -12.55 -11.69 -18.02
CA ALA A 96 -11.88 -10.43 -17.79
C ALA A 96 -10.86 -10.14 -18.89
N ASP A 97 -10.98 -8.97 -19.50
CA ASP A 97 -10.03 -8.45 -20.50
C ASP A 97 -8.79 -7.87 -19.82
N ARG A 98 -9.00 -7.32 -18.62
CA ARG A 98 -7.99 -6.69 -17.78
C ARG A 98 -8.05 -7.19 -16.34
N VAL A 99 -6.89 -7.43 -15.75
CA VAL A 99 -6.75 -7.76 -14.32
C VAL A 99 -5.89 -6.71 -13.63
N VAL A 100 -6.39 -6.19 -12.51
CA VAL A 100 -5.68 -5.29 -11.61
C VAL A 100 -5.31 -6.02 -10.33
N LEU A 101 -4.09 -5.87 -9.84
CA LEU A 101 -3.61 -6.54 -8.62
C LEU A 101 -2.75 -5.63 -7.75
N GLY A 102 -2.87 -5.78 -6.44
CA GLY A 102 -2.05 -5.08 -5.46
C GLY A 102 -0.68 -5.72 -5.18
N ASP A 103 -0.66 -6.97 -4.71
CA ASP A 103 0.60 -7.68 -4.39
C ASP A 103 0.92 -8.76 -5.44
N PRO A 104 1.91 -8.56 -6.34
CA PRO A 104 2.32 -9.57 -7.33
C PRO A 104 2.99 -10.80 -6.69
N PHE A 105 3.37 -10.74 -5.41
CA PHE A 105 3.93 -11.87 -4.64
C PHE A 105 2.88 -12.64 -3.84
N SER A 106 1.62 -12.20 -3.83
CA SER A 106 0.54 -12.94 -3.17
C SER A 106 0.34 -14.29 -3.86
N ARG A 107 0.54 -15.39 -3.12
CA ARG A 107 0.33 -16.75 -3.64
C ARG A 107 -1.10 -16.92 -4.18
N TYR A 108 -2.06 -16.24 -3.56
CA TYR A 108 -3.45 -16.30 -4.00
C TYR A 108 -3.61 -15.62 -5.36
N VAL A 109 -3.10 -14.39 -5.51
CA VAL A 109 -3.09 -13.67 -6.78
C VAL A 109 -2.33 -14.43 -7.86
N GLN A 110 -1.17 -15.01 -7.54
CA GLN A 110 -0.38 -15.81 -8.48
C GLN A 110 -1.17 -17.02 -9.01
N LEU A 111 -1.98 -17.66 -8.16
CA LEU A 111 -2.86 -18.76 -8.58
C LEU A 111 -3.98 -18.25 -9.49
N LEU A 112 -4.63 -17.14 -9.16
CA LEU A 112 -5.67 -16.52 -10.02
C LEU A 112 -5.10 -16.10 -11.39
N LEU A 113 -3.86 -15.62 -11.43
CA LEU A 113 -3.16 -15.27 -12.68
C LEU A 113 -2.92 -16.48 -13.60
N THR A 114 -2.92 -17.71 -13.08
CA THR A 114 -2.84 -18.91 -13.94
C THR A 114 -4.15 -19.20 -14.69
N ILE A 115 -5.28 -18.69 -14.19
CA ILE A 115 -6.62 -18.92 -14.72
C ILE A 115 -7.01 -17.85 -15.75
N THR A 116 -6.59 -16.60 -15.53
CA THR A 116 -6.96 -15.48 -16.40
C THR A 116 -6.39 -15.62 -17.82
N LYS A 117 -7.16 -15.11 -18.79
CA LYS A 117 -6.74 -14.93 -20.18
C LYS A 117 -6.48 -13.46 -20.53
N ALA A 118 -6.64 -12.56 -19.57
CA ALA A 118 -6.39 -11.13 -19.75
C ALA A 118 -4.99 -10.89 -20.33
N ARG A 119 -4.94 -10.00 -21.32
CA ARG A 119 -3.69 -9.53 -21.93
C ARG A 119 -3.18 -8.27 -21.24
N ASP A 120 -4.08 -7.52 -20.61
CA ASP A 120 -3.78 -6.33 -19.84
C ASP A 120 -3.69 -6.68 -18.36
N VAL A 121 -2.52 -6.43 -17.77
CA VAL A 121 -2.29 -6.65 -16.35
C VAL A 121 -1.79 -5.36 -15.73
N VAL A 122 -2.47 -4.88 -14.69
CA VAL A 122 -2.12 -3.66 -13.96
C VAL A 122 -1.68 -4.05 -12.55
N VAL A 123 -0.50 -3.59 -12.15
CA VAL A 123 -0.01 -3.69 -10.78
C VAL A 123 -0.18 -2.33 -10.12
N VAL A 124 -1.08 -2.23 -9.15
CA VAL A 124 -1.24 -1.03 -8.34
C VAL A 124 -0.29 -1.05 -7.14
N ASP A 125 0.00 0.12 -6.58
CA ASP A 125 0.92 0.26 -5.46
C ASP A 125 0.48 -0.52 -4.21
N ASP A 126 1.40 -1.28 -3.61
CA ASP A 126 1.30 -1.90 -2.28
C ASP A 126 2.51 -1.50 -1.40
N GLY A 127 3.17 -0.40 -1.78
CA GLY A 127 4.37 0.13 -1.14
C GLY A 127 5.61 -0.66 -1.52
N THR A 128 6.31 -1.21 -0.51
CA THR A 128 7.61 -1.85 -0.71
C THR A 128 7.56 -3.10 -1.61
N ALA A 129 6.42 -3.78 -1.67
CA ALA A 129 6.24 -4.93 -2.55
C ALA A 129 6.31 -4.51 -4.03
N THR A 130 5.71 -3.38 -4.41
CA THR A 130 5.72 -2.89 -5.79
C THR A 130 7.14 -2.52 -6.24
N MET A 131 7.92 -1.84 -5.38
CA MET A 131 9.33 -1.51 -5.67
C MET A 131 10.21 -2.76 -5.83
N GLU A 132 9.99 -3.79 -5.00
CA GLU A 132 10.69 -5.07 -5.11
C GLU A 132 10.34 -5.79 -6.41
N PHE A 133 9.06 -5.76 -6.80
CA PHE A 133 8.60 -6.33 -8.07
C PHE A 133 9.26 -5.65 -9.27
N VAL A 134 9.26 -4.31 -9.32
CA VAL A 134 9.91 -3.52 -10.39
C VAL A 134 11.39 -3.90 -10.50
N THR A 135 12.09 -3.96 -9.37
CA THR A 135 13.52 -4.32 -9.33
C THR A 135 13.77 -5.74 -9.85
N GLN A 136 12.95 -6.71 -9.43
CA GLN A 136 13.08 -8.09 -9.88
C GLN A 136 12.75 -8.24 -11.37
N LEU A 137 11.76 -7.49 -11.86
CA LEU A 137 11.37 -7.51 -13.26
C LEU A 137 12.47 -6.91 -14.15
N ALA A 138 13.02 -5.75 -13.76
CA ALA A 138 14.13 -5.10 -14.47
C ALA A 138 15.38 -5.99 -14.55
N ARG A 139 15.64 -6.81 -13.52
CA ARG A 139 16.79 -7.73 -13.46
C ARG A 139 16.52 -9.11 -14.04
N GLY A 140 15.30 -9.39 -14.53
CA GLY A 140 14.92 -10.73 -14.97
C GLY A 140 15.00 -11.79 -13.86
N GLU A 141 14.87 -11.40 -12.59
CA GLU A 141 14.91 -12.30 -11.43
C GLU A 141 13.58 -13.06 -11.22
N ARG A 142 13.61 -14.11 -10.39
CA ARG A 142 12.41 -14.87 -9.98
C ARG A 142 11.54 -14.04 -9.03
N LEU A 143 10.22 -14.01 -9.27
CA LEU A 143 9.21 -13.34 -8.42
C LEU A 143 9.03 -14.03 -7.06
N VAL A 144 9.99 -13.84 -6.16
CA VAL A 144 9.97 -14.37 -4.80
C VAL A 144 10.17 -13.21 -3.84
N ARG A 145 9.24 -13.05 -2.88
CA ARG A 145 9.34 -12.04 -1.82
C ARG A 145 10.63 -12.26 -1.01
N TRP A 146 11.48 -11.25 -0.93
CA TRP A 146 12.82 -11.32 -0.34
C TRP A 146 12.84 -11.75 1.13
N HIS A 147 11.76 -11.55 1.88
CA HIS A 147 11.64 -12.09 3.26
C HIS A 147 11.82 -13.63 3.31
N ARG A 148 11.83 -14.30 2.15
CA ARG A 148 12.16 -15.72 1.98
C ARG A 148 13.54 -15.99 1.36
N LYS A 149 14.28 -14.99 0.89
CA LYS A 149 15.63 -15.16 0.28
C LYS A 149 16.74 -15.44 1.31
N GLY A 150 16.46 -15.41 2.62
CA GLY A 150 17.41 -15.77 3.69
C GLY A 150 17.17 -17.12 4.38
N GLY A 151 16.06 -17.82 4.06
CA GLY A 151 15.76 -19.15 4.60
C GLY A 151 15.83 -20.21 3.50
N ARG A 152 16.24 -21.44 3.83
CA ARG A 152 16.13 -22.58 2.90
C ARG A 152 14.68 -22.65 2.37
N PRO A 153 14.46 -22.80 1.05
CA PRO A 153 13.11 -22.94 0.49
C PRO A 153 12.36 -24.05 1.22
N GLY A 154 11.20 -23.74 1.79
CA GLY A 154 10.39 -24.75 2.45
C GLY A 154 9.82 -25.74 1.43
N PRO A 155 9.41 -26.96 1.84
CA PRO A 155 8.78 -27.94 0.94
C PRO A 155 7.58 -27.35 0.16
N ARG A 156 6.81 -26.46 0.80
CA ARG A 156 5.68 -25.75 0.18
C ARG A 156 6.10 -24.76 -0.91
N ASP A 157 7.29 -24.17 -0.83
CA ASP A 157 7.78 -23.24 -1.86
C ASP A 157 8.20 -23.97 -3.14
N LEU A 158 8.76 -25.18 -3.01
CA LEU A 158 9.12 -26.03 -4.14
C LEU A 158 7.87 -26.49 -4.90
N VAL A 159 6.83 -26.93 -4.19
CA VAL A 159 5.55 -27.33 -4.80
C VAL A 159 4.86 -26.16 -5.51
N PHE A 160 5.02 -24.93 -4.99
CA PHE A 160 4.39 -23.74 -5.56
C PHE A 160 5.19 -23.10 -6.71
N ALA A 161 6.43 -23.55 -6.94
CA ALA A 161 7.33 -22.98 -7.94
C ALA A 161 6.74 -22.92 -9.38
N PRO A 162 6.01 -23.93 -9.88
CA PRO A 162 5.39 -23.86 -11.21
C PRO A 162 4.33 -22.76 -11.33
N VAL A 163 3.54 -22.56 -10.26
CA VAL A 163 2.50 -21.51 -10.21
C VAL A 163 3.16 -20.14 -10.23
N SER A 164 4.18 -19.94 -9.40
CA SER A 164 4.94 -18.68 -9.39
C SER A 164 5.65 -18.41 -10.73
N ALA A 165 6.17 -19.44 -11.41
CA ALA A 165 6.77 -19.30 -12.73
C ALA A 165 5.72 -18.91 -13.79
N ALA A 166 4.54 -19.52 -13.76
CA ALA A 166 3.44 -19.18 -14.65
C ALA A 166 2.93 -17.75 -14.41
N ALA A 167 2.73 -17.37 -13.14
CA ALA A 167 2.33 -16.01 -12.76
C ALA A 167 3.38 -14.98 -13.19
N ARG A 168 4.67 -15.27 -13.03
CA ARG A 168 5.75 -14.42 -13.55
C ARG A 168 5.63 -14.20 -15.04
N LYS A 169 5.42 -15.26 -15.83
CA LYS A 169 5.23 -15.13 -17.28
C LYS A 169 4.04 -14.22 -17.61
N ARG A 170 2.99 -14.21 -16.79
CA ARG A 170 1.82 -13.31 -16.95
C ARG A 170 2.13 -11.86 -16.60
N LEU A 171 3.03 -11.64 -15.65
CA LEU A 171 3.48 -10.33 -15.18
C LEU A 171 4.68 -9.77 -15.95
N THR A 172 5.20 -10.50 -16.94
CA THR A 172 6.27 -10.03 -17.82
C THR A 172 5.67 -9.57 -19.16
N PRO A 173 5.98 -8.34 -19.61
CA PRO A 173 5.47 -7.82 -20.88
C PRO A 173 5.97 -8.68 -22.06
N SER A 174 5.18 -8.71 -23.13
CA SER A 174 5.51 -9.36 -24.40
C SER A 174 4.64 -8.80 -25.51
N GLU A 175 4.88 -9.17 -26.78
CA GLU A 175 4.04 -8.74 -27.91
C GLU A 175 2.52 -8.98 -27.71
N ARG A 176 2.14 -9.94 -26.86
CA ARG A 176 0.75 -10.30 -26.58
C ARG A 176 0.27 -9.90 -25.18
N ARG A 177 1.09 -9.22 -24.38
CA ARG A 177 0.77 -8.86 -22.98
C ARG A 177 1.27 -7.47 -22.64
N HIS A 178 0.35 -6.63 -22.18
CA HIS A 178 0.64 -5.31 -21.66
C HIS A 178 0.67 -5.37 -20.13
N VAL A 179 1.75 -4.84 -19.56
CA VAL A 179 1.92 -4.72 -18.12
C VAL A 179 2.01 -3.24 -17.79
N GLU A 180 1.08 -2.77 -16.97
CA GLU A 180 1.09 -1.43 -16.40
C GLU A 180 1.48 -1.52 -14.93
N ILE A 181 2.31 -0.58 -14.47
CA ILE A 181 2.55 -0.34 -13.05
C ILE A 181 1.99 1.04 -12.72
N PHE A 182 0.99 1.08 -11.85
CA PHE A 182 0.35 2.30 -11.37
C PHE A 182 0.81 2.57 -9.93
N SER A 183 1.73 3.53 -9.76
CA SER A 183 2.40 3.74 -8.48
C SER A 183 2.76 5.20 -8.24
N SER A 184 2.79 5.57 -6.96
CA SER A 184 3.31 6.85 -6.48
C SER A 184 4.79 6.80 -6.10
N MET A 185 5.39 5.60 -6.07
CA MET A 185 6.78 5.43 -5.69
C MET A 185 7.71 5.87 -6.82
N PRO A 186 8.81 6.58 -6.51
CA PRO A 186 9.84 6.87 -7.49
C PRO A 186 10.47 5.56 -7.98
N MET A 187 10.69 5.46 -9.29
CA MET A 187 11.36 4.32 -9.92
C MET A 187 12.63 4.80 -10.61
N ASP A 188 13.78 4.28 -10.19
CA ASP A 188 15.08 4.58 -10.82
C ASP A 188 15.23 3.90 -12.17
N THR A 189 14.52 2.81 -12.40
CA THR A 189 14.58 2.03 -13.64
C THR A 189 13.20 1.55 -14.01
N THR A 190 12.79 1.83 -15.26
CA THR A 190 11.57 1.27 -15.84
C THR A 190 11.92 -0.01 -16.58
N PRO A 191 11.31 -1.17 -16.24
CA PRO A 191 11.53 -2.41 -16.97
C PRO A 191 11.10 -2.28 -18.43
N GLU A 192 11.84 -2.88 -19.35
CA GLU A 192 11.54 -2.83 -20.78
C GLU A 192 10.13 -3.40 -21.07
N GLY A 193 9.37 -2.69 -21.91
CA GLY A 193 8.01 -3.08 -22.30
C GLY A 193 6.93 -2.88 -21.23
N VAL A 194 7.26 -2.34 -20.05
CA VAL A 194 6.30 -2.00 -19.00
C VAL A 194 5.87 -0.53 -19.15
N THR A 195 4.56 -0.29 -19.07
CA THR A 195 4.02 1.07 -18.94
C THR A 195 4.01 1.47 -17.47
N VAL A 196 4.59 2.62 -17.12
CA VAL A 196 4.53 3.15 -15.76
C VAL A 196 3.63 4.38 -15.77
N THR A 197 2.58 4.35 -14.95
CA THR A 197 1.64 5.45 -14.77
C THR A 197 1.76 5.95 -13.34
N ALA A 198 1.94 7.27 -13.19
CA ALA A 198 2.03 7.88 -11.88
C ALA A 198 0.66 7.91 -11.20
N ASN A 199 0.57 7.37 -9.99
CA ASN A 199 -0.56 7.64 -9.11
C ASN A 199 -0.39 9.04 -8.51
N THR A 200 -1.26 9.98 -8.91
CA THR A 200 -1.21 11.35 -8.41
C THR A 200 -2.14 11.59 -7.23
N PHE A 201 -2.91 10.60 -6.75
CA PHE A 201 -3.95 10.77 -5.73
C PHE A 201 -5.08 11.73 -6.12
N ALA A 202 -5.45 11.77 -7.41
CA ALA A 202 -6.51 12.65 -7.92
C ALA A 202 -7.89 12.28 -7.36
N TRP A 203 -8.22 10.99 -7.29
CA TRP A 203 -9.51 10.54 -6.76
C TRP A 203 -9.67 10.97 -5.29
N THR A 204 -8.63 10.80 -4.48
CA THR A 204 -8.62 11.21 -3.07
C THR A 204 -8.90 12.72 -2.94
N ARG A 205 -8.27 13.54 -3.77
CA ARG A 205 -8.45 15.00 -3.70
C ARG A 205 -9.84 15.43 -4.14
N ASP A 206 -10.33 14.85 -5.24
CA ASP A 206 -11.62 15.20 -5.83
C ASP A 206 -12.77 14.76 -4.92
N ARG A 207 -12.66 13.58 -4.30
CA ARG A 207 -13.70 13.01 -3.44
C ARG A 207 -13.86 13.73 -2.10
N PHE A 208 -12.76 14.15 -1.48
CA PHE A 208 -12.76 14.63 -0.08
C PHE A 208 -12.49 16.14 0.08
N GLY A 209 -12.15 16.87 -0.98
CA GLY A 209 -11.83 18.30 -0.89
C GLY A 209 -10.59 18.58 -0.03
N PRO A 210 -10.21 19.85 0.21
CA PRO A 210 -9.07 20.16 1.07
C PRO A 210 -9.41 19.97 2.56
N PRO A 211 -8.48 19.48 3.40
CA PRO A 211 -8.70 19.32 4.83
C PRO A 211 -8.72 20.65 5.56
N ARG A 212 -9.37 20.68 6.73
CA ARG A 212 -9.15 21.75 7.72
C ARG A 212 -7.74 21.65 8.29
N ILE A 213 -6.92 22.67 8.09
CA ILE A 213 -5.55 22.74 8.59
C ILE A 213 -5.51 23.39 9.98
N THR A 214 -4.78 22.78 10.91
CA THR A 214 -4.53 23.30 12.26
C THR A 214 -3.11 23.88 12.37
N LYS A 215 -2.84 24.71 13.39
CA LYS A 215 -1.56 25.46 13.49
C LYS A 215 -0.34 24.58 13.82
N GLY A 216 -0.54 23.44 14.48
CA GLY A 216 0.54 22.58 14.99
C GLY A 216 0.95 21.47 14.02
N ALA A 217 1.57 20.44 14.58
CA ALA A 217 1.99 19.26 13.85
C ALA A 217 1.19 17.99 14.23
N ASP A 218 1.18 17.01 13.34
CA ASP A 218 0.82 15.64 13.67
C ASP A 218 1.99 14.72 13.41
N MET A 219 2.11 13.67 14.22
CA MET A 219 3.13 12.64 14.06
C MET A 219 2.55 11.38 13.43
N VAL A 220 3.32 10.74 12.56
CA VAL A 220 2.98 9.46 11.94
C VAL A 220 3.88 8.38 12.52
N GLY A 221 3.23 7.38 13.10
CA GLY A 221 3.89 6.23 13.69
C GLY A 221 4.45 5.26 12.65
N THR A 222 5.27 4.33 13.15
CA THR A 222 5.93 3.32 12.33
C THR A 222 6.03 1.99 13.08
N SER A 223 6.16 0.89 12.35
CA SER A 223 6.35 -0.44 12.94
C SER A 223 7.81 -0.81 13.20
N LEU A 224 8.75 0.13 13.09
CA LEU A 224 10.19 -0.18 13.18
C LEU A 224 10.55 -0.83 14.53
N VAL A 225 9.96 -0.37 15.62
CA VAL A 225 10.13 -0.94 16.97
C VAL A 225 9.58 -2.36 17.02
N GLU A 226 8.38 -2.59 16.50
CA GLU A 226 7.73 -3.92 16.50
C GLU A 226 8.43 -4.93 15.60
N THR A 227 9.14 -4.45 14.57
CA THR A 227 10.00 -5.29 13.74
C THR A 227 11.40 -5.48 14.32
N GLY A 228 11.69 -4.90 15.49
CA GLY A 228 12.98 -4.97 16.16
C GLY A 228 14.09 -4.21 15.45
N VAL A 229 13.78 -3.32 14.51
CA VAL A 229 14.79 -2.56 13.76
C VAL A 229 15.33 -1.40 14.60
N VAL A 230 14.46 -0.75 15.38
CA VAL A 230 14.77 0.43 16.17
C VAL A 230 14.48 0.14 17.64
N ASP A 231 15.38 0.60 18.51
CA ASP A 231 15.19 0.56 19.96
C ASP A 231 13.96 1.38 20.41
N GLY A 232 13.13 0.77 21.26
CA GLY A 232 11.84 1.35 21.66
C GLY A 232 11.94 2.57 22.57
N ASP A 233 12.97 2.65 23.41
CA ASP A 233 13.14 3.76 24.35
C ASP A 233 13.75 4.97 23.64
N ARG A 234 14.74 4.73 22.76
CA ARG A 234 15.25 5.78 21.86
C ARG A 234 14.18 6.33 20.93
N TYR A 235 13.31 5.46 20.41
CA TYR A 235 12.16 5.88 19.60
C TYR A 235 11.21 6.79 20.38
N LEU A 236 10.90 6.44 21.62
CA LEU A 236 10.01 7.23 22.46
C LEU A 236 10.60 8.60 22.80
N GLU A 237 11.89 8.65 23.12
CA GLU A 237 12.62 9.90 23.37
C GLU A 237 12.56 10.83 22.16
N ALA A 238 12.74 10.26 20.97
CA ALA A 238 12.66 11.00 19.73
C ALA A 238 11.25 11.56 19.49
N VAL A 239 10.20 10.75 19.71
CA VAL A 239 8.82 11.22 19.60
C VAL A 239 8.56 12.36 20.57
N ARG A 240 8.99 12.24 21.82
CA ARG A 240 8.85 13.28 22.85
C ARG A 240 9.53 14.59 22.43
N SER A 241 10.78 14.50 21.96
CA SER A 241 11.57 15.64 21.51
C SER A 241 10.94 16.32 20.29
N LEU A 242 10.52 15.56 19.28
CA LEU A 242 9.86 16.07 18.08
C LEU A 242 8.51 16.71 18.41
N ALA A 243 7.71 16.07 19.25
CA ALA A 243 6.41 16.59 19.66
C ALA A 243 6.54 17.97 20.32
N LYS A 244 7.51 18.13 21.22
CA LYS A 244 7.79 19.40 21.88
C LYS A 244 8.32 20.46 20.91
N ALA A 245 9.29 20.10 20.06
CA ALA A 245 9.94 21.02 19.15
C ALA A 245 9.00 21.59 18.07
N HIS A 246 8.03 20.78 17.62
CA HIS A 246 7.14 21.14 16.51
C HIS A 246 5.68 21.37 16.95
N GLY A 247 5.39 21.32 18.26
CA GLY A 247 4.04 21.47 18.78
C GLY A 247 3.09 20.41 18.22
N ALA A 248 3.52 19.15 18.21
CA ALA A 248 2.66 18.07 17.76
C ALA A 248 1.58 17.78 18.82
N THR A 249 0.35 17.54 18.37
CA THR A 249 -0.78 17.28 19.28
C THR A 249 -1.34 15.88 19.15
N ARG A 250 -1.13 15.23 18.00
CA ARG A 250 -1.66 13.89 17.72
C ARG A 250 -0.59 12.97 17.16
N TYR A 251 -0.75 11.69 17.44
CA TYR A 251 0.08 10.61 16.92
C TYR A 251 -0.81 9.60 16.19
N PHE A 252 -0.69 9.54 14.87
CA PHE A 252 -1.36 8.56 14.03
C PHE A 252 -0.62 7.22 14.10
N ALA A 253 -1.14 6.32 14.92
CA ALA A 253 -0.55 5.02 15.16
C ALA A 253 -0.57 4.15 13.90
N HIS A 254 0.57 3.52 13.61
CA HIS A 254 0.64 2.47 12.62
C HIS A 254 -0.04 1.20 13.15
N ARG A 255 -0.78 0.49 12.29
CA ARG A 255 -1.63 -0.67 12.64
C ARG A 255 -0.93 -1.82 13.38
N ARG A 256 0.39 -1.91 13.26
CA ARG A 256 1.21 -2.96 13.91
C ARG A 256 1.69 -2.55 15.29
N GLU A 257 1.54 -1.29 15.69
CA GLU A 257 2.08 -0.81 16.96
C GLU A 257 1.34 -1.43 18.15
N SER A 258 2.11 -1.85 19.15
CA SER A 258 1.55 -2.52 20.32
C SER A 258 0.74 -1.55 21.17
N ALA A 259 -0.32 -2.05 21.83
CA ALA A 259 -1.12 -1.23 22.73
C ALA A 259 -0.30 -0.70 23.91
N GLU A 260 0.66 -1.47 24.40
CA GLU A 260 1.59 -1.09 25.46
C GLU A 260 2.47 0.10 25.05
N LYS A 261 3.12 0.03 23.88
CA LYS A 261 3.96 1.12 23.37
C LYS A 261 3.14 2.39 23.18
N LEU A 262 1.95 2.27 22.60
CA LEU A 262 1.06 3.41 22.37
C LEU A 262 0.55 4.03 23.66
N HIS A 263 0.26 3.22 24.68
CA HIS A 263 -0.13 3.72 26.00
C HIS A 263 1.03 4.49 26.65
N ARG A 264 2.24 3.93 26.63
CA ARG A 264 3.45 4.59 27.13
C ARG A 264 3.71 5.91 26.41
N LEU A 265 3.57 5.92 25.08
CA LEU A 265 3.70 7.13 24.26
C LEU A 265 2.68 8.20 24.67
N ALA A 266 1.42 7.83 24.85
CA ALA A 266 0.38 8.77 25.29
C ALA A 266 0.71 9.41 26.64
N VAL A 267 1.14 8.59 27.62
CA VAL A 267 1.47 9.05 28.97
C VAL A 267 2.69 9.96 28.99
N GLU A 268 3.75 9.61 28.28
CA GLU A 268 5.02 10.34 28.35
C GLU A 268 5.08 11.60 27.46
N THR A 269 4.26 11.66 26.42
CA THR A 269 4.27 12.77 25.46
C THR A 269 3.04 13.67 25.55
N GLY A 270 1.94 13.17 26.12
CA GLY A 270 0.64 13.87 26.12
C GLY A 270 -0.04 13.91 24.76
N LEU A 271 0.48 13.20 23.74
CA LEU A 271 -0.11 13.15 22.42
C LEU A 271 -1.42 12.36 22.42
N GLU A 272 -2.41 12.86 21.69
CA GLU A 272 -3.62 12.09 21.39
C GLU A 272 -3.26 10.95 20.41
N ILE A 273 -3.37 9.71 20.87
CA ILE A 273 -3.16 8.54 20.02
C ILE A 273 -4.38 8.31 19.14
N VAL A 274 -4.22 8.55 17.84
CA VAL A 274 -5.24 8.28 16.84
C VAL A 274 -4.93 6.95 16.19
N ARG A 275 -5.91 6.03 16.15
CA ARG A 275 -5.83 4.79 15.37
C ARG A 275 -6.63 4.94 14.09
N PRO A 276 -5.96 5.20 12.94
CA PRO A 276 -6.63 5.43 11.67
C PRO A 276 -7.50 4.26 11.28
N ASP A 277 -8.67 4.59 10.77
CA ASP A 277 -9.74 3.65 10.49
C ASP A 277 -9.94 3.48 8.96
N LEU A 278 -9.13 4.22 8.20
CA LEU A 278 -8.89 4.24 6.75
C LEU A 278 -7.38 4.47 6.50
N PRO A 279 -6.89 4.31 5.25
CA PRO A 279 -5.53 4.74 4.88
C PRO A 279 -5.26 6.19 5.28
N LEU A 280 -4.02 6.48 5.66
CA LEU A 280 -3.65 7.78 6.25
C LEU A 280 -3.85 8.93 5.25
N GLU A 281 -3.72 8.66 3.95
CA GLU A 281 -3.98 9.60 2.86
C GLU A 281 -5.43 10.12 2.92
N LEU A 282 -6.40 9.23 3.17
CA LEU A 282 -7.81 9.61 3.30
C LEU A 282 -8.08 10.33 4.61
N ILE A 283 -7.49 9.88 5.71
CA ILE A 283 -7.63 10.53 7.02
C ILE A 283 -7.06 11.95 6.98
N ALA A 284 -5.86 12.11 6.42
CA ALA A 284 -5.22 13.41 6.28
C ALA A 284 -6.02 14.34 5.36
N ARG A 285 -6.59 13.80 4.27
CA ARG A 285 -7.41 14.59 3.35
C ARG A 285 -8.76 15.01 3.92
N ARG A 286 -9.42 14.13 4.69
CA ARG A 286 -10.67 14.47 5.41
C ARG A 286 -10.42 15.49 6.53
N GLY A 287 -9.25 15.40 7.15
CA GLY A 287 -8.84 16.26 8.24
C GLY A 287 -9.72 16.11 9.50
N PRO A 288 -9.51 16.98 10.51
CA PRO A 288 -8.47 18.01 10.54
C PRO A 288 -7.06 17.42 10.48
N ILE A 289 -6.11 18.17 9.96
CA ILE A 289 -4.68 17.80 9.88
C ILE A 289 -3.79 18.97 10.34
N GLY A 290 -2.65 18.67 10.94
CA GLY A 290 -1.61 19.62 11.27
C GLY A 290 -1.06 20.28 10.02
N ARG A 291 -0.61 21.53 10.15
CA ARG A 291 0.13 22.23 9.08
C ARG A 291 1.43 21.50 8.74
N THR A 292 1.98 20.76 9.69
CA THR A 292 3.15 19.90 9.48
C THR A 292 2.81 18.45 9.85
N ILE A 293 3.17 17.51 9.00
CA ILE A 293 3.12 16.07 9.28
C ILE A 293 4.56 15.58 9.45
N LEU A 294 4.89 15.11 10.65
CA LEU A 294 6.19 14.54 10.98
C LEU A 294 6.11 13.03 10.82
N SER A 295 6.93 12.46 9.94
CA SER A 295 6.96 11.00 9.73
C SER A 295 8.38 10.49 9.87
N PHE A 296 8.54 9.41 10.63
CA PHE A 296 9.74 8.57 10.47
C PHE A 296 9.72 7.89 9.08
N PRO A 297 10.84 7.31 8.61
CA PRO A 297 10.91 6.75 7.27
C PRO A 297 9.84 5.67 7.08
N SER A 298 8.92 5.95 6.14
CA SER A 298 7.73 5.16 5.84
C SER A 298 7.28 5.48 4.43
N THR A 299 6.58 4.56 3.76
CA THR A 299 6.06 4.78 2.40
C THR A 299 5.12 5.98 2.30
N VAL A 300 4.50 6.38 3.42
CA VAL A 300 3.58 7.53 3.49
C VAL A 300 4.23 8.85 3.12
N VAL A 301 5.57 8.96 3.20
CA VAL A 301 6.29 10.18 2.82
C VAL A 301 6.24 10.43 1.30
N HIS A 302 5.94 9.40 0.51
CA HIS A 302 5.76 9.53 -0.95
C HIS A 302 4.29 9.74 -1.33
N THR A 303 3.35 9.30 -0.50
CA THR A 303 1.91 9.34 -0.82
C THR A 303 1.22 10.58 -0.25
N LEU A 304 1.54 10.98 1.00
CA LEU A 304 0.90 12.12 1.65
C LEU A 304 1.11 13.45 0.92
N PRO A 305 2.31 13.78 0.38
CA PRO A 305 2.47 15.01 -0.40
C PRO A 305 1.55 15.05 -1.63
N LEU A 306 1.31 13.90 -2.27
CA LEU A 306 0.43 13.80 -3.44
C LEU A 306 -1.04 13.94 -3.05
N ALA A 307 -1.47 13.22 -2.01
CA ALA A 307 -2.83 13.32 -1.49
C ALA A 307 -3.15 14.74 -0.97
N LEU A 308 -2.19 15.42 -0.37
CA LEU A 308 -2.34 16.76 0.19
C LEU A 308 -1.94 17.88 -0.78
N SER A 309 -1.66 17.55 -2.04
CA SER A 309 -1.34 18.54 -3.06
C SER A 309 -2.47 19.58 -3.18
N GLY A 310 -2.06 20.84 -3.40
CA GLY A 310 -2.95 22.00 -3.40
C GLY A 310 -3.35 22.50 -2.00
N THR A 311 -2.60 22.13 -0.94
CA THR A 311 -2.84 22.60 0.44
C THR A 311 -1.54 23.15 1.05
N ASP A 312 -1.64 23.86 2.18
CA ASP A 312 -0.48 24.38 2.93
C ASP A 312 0.20 23.34 3.84
N VAL A 313 -0.20 22.07 3.75
CA VAL A 313 0.35 21.00 4.61
C VAL A 313 1.74 20.61 4.13
N ARG A 314 2.70 20.61 5.06
CA ARG A 314 4.08 20.18 4.81
C ARG A 314 4.31 18.81 5.43
N VAL A 315 4.85 17.88 4.64
CA VAL A 315 5.37 16.63 5.17
C VAL A 315 6.85 16.84 5.48
N ALA A 316 7.32 16.33 6.61
CA ALA A 316 8.72 16.32 7.00
C ALA A 316 9.14 14.90 7.42
N VAL A 317 10.27 14.43 6.90
CA VAL A 317 10.85 13.15 7.31
C VAL A 317 11.80 13.38 8.47
N CYS A 318 11.59 12.65 9.56
CA CYS A 318 12.49 12.58 10.69
C CYS A 318 13.44 11.39 10.48
N ASP A 319 14.73 11.66 10.28
CA ASP A 319 15.72 10.60 10.11
C ASP A 319 15.85 9.74 11.38
N ILE A 320 16.17 8.46 11.18
CA ILE A 320 16.53 7.55 12.28
C ILE A 320 18.03 7.66 12.49
N ASP A 321 18.45 8.03 13.71
CA ASP A 321 19.86 7.98 14.08
C ASP A 321 20.37 6.53 14.00
N PRO A 322 21.47 6.25 13.28
CA PRO A 322 22.05 4.91 13.20
C PRO A 322 22.31 4.26 14.56
N ALA A 323 22.56 5.06 15.62
CA ALA A 323 22.77 4.54 16.97
C ALA A 323 21.49 3.91 17.57
N TRP A 324 20.31 4.17 17.02
CA TRP A 324 19.05 3.56 17.47
C TRP A 324 18.83 2.16 16.88
N LEU A 325 19.62 1.77 15.88
CA LEU A 325 19.48 0.47 15.24
C LEU A 325 19.89 -0.63 16.21
N THR A 326 19.03 -1.62 16.36
CA THR A 326 19.36 -2.78 17.19
C THR A 326 20.28 -3.74 16.42
N GLU A 327 20.86 -4.73 17.11
CA GLU A 327 21.62 -5.82 16.49
C GLU A 327 20.79 -6.65 15.48
N ASN A 328 19.45 -6.61 15.59
CA ASN A 328 18.54 -7.29 14.68
C ASN A 328 18.23 -6.47 13.41
N ALA A 329 18.73 -5.23 13.31
CA ALA A 329 18.54 -4.40 12.14
C ALA A 329 19.33 -4.97 10.96
N SER A 330 18.64 -5.72 10.10
CA SER A 330 19.26 -6.25 8.89
C SER A 330 19.83 -5.12 8.00
N PRO A 331 20.90 -5.36 7.22
CA PRO A 331 21.43 -4.39 6.25
C PRO A 331 20.37 -3.84 5.28
N ARG A 332 19.29 -4.58 5.05
CA ARG A 332 18.15 -4.13 4.23
C ARG A 332 17.24 -3.14 4.94
N ALA A 333 17.08 -3.24 6.26
CA ALA A 333 16.36 -2.23 7.03
C ALA A 333 17.10 -0.89 6.93
N GLN A 334 18.43 -0.92 7.03
CA GLN A 334 19.27 0.26 6.79
C GLN A 334 19.11 0.81 5.36
N GLY A 335 19.15 -0.05 4.34
CA GLY A 335 18.93 0.35 2.95
C GLY A 335 17.53 0.91 2.65
N PHE A 336 16.50 0.42 3.36
CA PHE A 336 15.14 0.98 3.27
C PHE A 336 15.06 2.36 3.93
N LEU A 337 15.64 2.52 5.13
CA LEU A 337 15.67 3.80 5.83
C LEU A 337 16.39 4.86 4.98
N SER A 338 17.57 4.54 4.43
CA SER A 338 18.32 5.44 3.55
C SER A 338 17.66 5.67 2.20
N GLY A 339 17.01 4.65 1.63
CA GLY A 339 16.29 4.76 0.36
C GLY A 339 15.06 5.66 0.45
N VAL A 340 14.24 5.51 1.50
CA VAL A 340 13.03 6.32 1.69
C VAL A 340 13.39 7.78 1.98
N THR A 341 14.37 8.03 2.86
CA THR A 341 14.81 9.41 3.14
C THR A 341 15.47 10.04 1.91
N GLY A 342 16.20 9.25 1.13
CA GLY A 342 16.88 9.64 -0.10
C GLY A 342 15.93 10.03 -1.24
N THR A 343 14.83 9.30 -1.42
CA THR A 343 13.97 9.38 -2.61
C THR A 343 12.69 10.21 -2.40
N ALA A 344 12.40 10.66 -1.18
CA ALA A 344 11.28 11.54 -0.89
C ALA A 344 11.50 12.93 -1.51
N ARG A 345 10.93 13.16 -2.70
CA ARG A 345 10.91 14.47 -3.38
C ARG A 345 9.92 15.40 -2.65
N ASP A 346 10.26 16.68 -2.57
CA ASP A 346 9.43 17.74 -1.95
C ASP A 346 9.13 17.57 -0.45
N VAL A 347 9.95 16.81 0.27
CA VAL A 347 9.84 16.64 1.72
C VAL A 347 10.99 17.35 2.44
N HIS A 348 10.65 18.13 3.48
CA HIS A 348 11.66 18.75 4.34
C HIS A 348 12.31 17.70 5.24
N ARG A 349 13.63 17.53 5.13
CA ARG A 349 14.39 16.66 6.04
C ARG A 349 14.66 17.39 7.34
N LEU A 350 14.30 16.77 8.45
CA LEU A 350 14.71 17.20 9.78
C LEU A 350 15.92 16.34 10.16
N SER A 351 17.07 16.99 10.41
CA SER A 351 18.30 16.34 10.85
C SER A 351 18.01 15.42 12.05
N ALA A 352 18.66 14.25 12.06
CA ALA A 352 18.47 13.23 13.09
C ALA A 352 18.44 13.87 14.48
N VAL A 353 17.38 13.60 15.23
CA VAL A 353 17.27 14.02 16.62
C VAL A 353 18.32 13.23 17.37
N SER A 354 19.43 13.85 17.74
CA SER A 354 20.36 13.23 18.68
C SER A 354 19.61 13.02 19.98
N ALA A 355 19.42 11.76 20.37
CA ALA A 355 18.99 11.45 21.73
C ALA A 355 20.11 11.97 22.64
N VAL A 356 19.75 12.92 23.52
CA VAL A 356 20.69 13.48 24.52
C VAL A 356 20.90 12.47 25.63
#